data_AF-A0A917VLR7-F1
#
_entry.id   AF-A0A917VLR7-F1
#
_cell.length_a   1.000
_cell.length_b   1.000
_cell.length_c   1.000
_cell.angle_alpha   90.00
_cell.angle_beta   90.00
_cell.angle_gamma   90.00
#
_symmetry.space_group_name_H-M   'P 1'
#
loop_
_entity.id
_entity.type
_entity.pdbx_description
1 polymer ?
#
loop_
_entity_poly.entity_id
_entity_poly.type
_entity_poly.pdbx_seq_one_letter_code
_entity_poly.pdbx_strand_id
1 'polypeptide(L)'
;MHMITMRLVHPPVAPKTPDKPSEVLMAQCTPADGVEHVWARTHQGHIDLVFFVLAECEANALLSARAVCERALSHEPALASWQLSI
;
A
#
# COMPACT_ATOMS: atom_id res chain seq x y z
N MET A 1 -7.26 14.38 -8.85
CA MET A 1 -7.29 13.01 -8.28
C MET A 1 -6.53 12.10 -9.21
N HIS A 2 -5.56 11.36 -8.69
CA HIS A 2 -4.73 10.42 -9.43
C HIS A 2 -4.97 9.01 -8.92
N MET A 3 -4.94 8.05 -9.84
CA MET A 3 -5.03 6.62 -9.52
C MET A 3 -3.63 6.02 -9.64
N ILE A 4 -3.08 5.56 -8.53
CA ILE A 4 -1.72 5.01 -8.46
C ILE A 4 -1.80 3.52 -8.16
N THR A 5 -1.21 2.70 -9.03
CA THR A 5 -1.11 1.26 -8.83
C THR A 5 0.23 0.90 -8.18
N MET A 6 0.21 0.04 -7.18
CA MET A 6 1.41 -0.50 -6.55
C MET A 6 1.25 -1.99 -6.28
N ARG A 7 2.37 -2.66 -6.00
CA ARG A 7 2.36 -4.08 -5.64
C ARG A 7 3.26 -4.33 -4.44
N LEU A 8 2.73 -5.02 -3.45
CA LEU A 8 3.55 -5.64 -2.40
C LEU A 8 3.81 -7.09 -2.79
N VAL A 9 5.03 -7.57 -2.58
CA VAL A 9 5.44 -8.96 -2.78
C VAL A 9 5.98 -9.52 -1.48
N HIS A 10 5.85 -10.83 -1.28
CA HIS A 10 6.50 -11.51 -0.16
C HIS A 10 7.41 -12.63 -0.67
N PRO A 11 8.51 -12.95 0.04
CA PRO A 11 9.36 -14.08 -0.30
C PRO A 11 8.62 -15.39 -0.04
N PRO A 12 8.84 -16.45 -0.84
CA PRO A 12 8.01 -17.67 -0.91
C PRO A 12 7.80 -18.47 0.39
N VAL A 13 8.46 -18.12 1.49
CA VAL A 13 8.28 -18.74 2.80
C VAL A 13 7.07 -18.08 3.49
N ALA A 14 5.90 -18.72 3.30
CA ALA A 14 4.57 -18.21 3.59
C ALA A 14 4.42 -17.44 4.93
N PRO A 15 4.30 -16.10 4.88
CA PRO A 15 3.68 -15.31 5.94
C PRO A 15 2.16 -15.40 5.80
N LYS A 16 1.45 -15.20 6.91
CA LYS A 16 0.00 -15.04 6.89
C LYS A 16 -0.34 -13.74 6.16
N THR A 17 -1.10 -13.81 5.08
CA THR A 17 -1.62 -12.60 4.42
C THR A 17 -2.53 -11.84 5.40
N PRO A 18 -2.44 -10.50 5.48
CA PRO A 18 -3.47 -9.71 6.16
C PRO A 18 -4.87 -10.00 5.59
N ASP A 19 -5.86 -10.16 6.49
CA ASP A 19 -7.25 -10.44 6.11
C ASP A 19 -7.90 -9.26 5.37
N LYS A 20 -7.44 -8.03 5.64
CA LYS A 20 -7.97 -6.78 5.06
C LYS A 20 -6.86 -5.77 4.74
N PRO A 21 -6.06 -5.99 3.67
CA PRO A 21 -4.90 -5.15 3.35
C PRO A 21 -5.27 -3.69 3.08
N SER A 22 -6.45 -3.40 2.52
CA SER A 22 -6.88 -2.01 2.29
C SER A 22 -7.13 -1.24 3.60
N GLU A 23 -7.73 -1.88 4.61
CA GLU A 23 -7.93 -1.26 5.94
C GLU A 23 -6.60 -1.02 6.64
N VAL A 24 -5.68 -1.98 6.54
CA VAL A 24 -4.32 -1.87 7.08
C VAL A 24 -3.58 -0.68 6.46
N LEU A 25 -3.60 -0.52 5.13
CA LEU A 25 -2.94 0.61 4.48
C LEU A 25 -3.67 1.94 4.73
N MET A 26 -5.00 1.93 4.77
CA MET A 26 -5.78 3.12 5.08
C MET A 26 -5.47 3.65 6.49
N ALA A 27 -5.27 2.76 7.47
CA ALA A 27 -4.88 3.14 8.83
C ALA A 27 -3.50 3.84 8.91
N GLN A 28 -2.65 3.67 7.90
CA GLN A 28 -1.31 4.26 7.80
C GLN A 28 -1.31 5.58 7.00
N CYS A 29 -2.48 6.00 6.51
CA CYS A 29 -2.66 7.28 5.84
C CYS A 29 -2.78 8.41 6.87
N THR A 30 -2.26 9.57 6.49
CA THR A 30 -2.43 10.84 7.19
C THR A 30 -3.14 11.83 6.26
N PRO A 31 -3.76 12.89 6.78
CA PRO A 31 -4.37 13.92 5.94
C PRO A 31 -3.39 14.54 4.92
N ALA A 32 -2.09 14.57 5.23
CA ALA A 32 -1.06 15.10 4.34
C ALA A 32 -0.79 14.22 3.11
N ASP A 33 -1.14 12.93 3.15
CA ASP A 33 -0.94 12.03 2.02
C ASP A 33 -2.00 12.24 0.92
N GLY A 34 -3.14 12.87 1.25
CA GLY A 34 -4.24 13.10 0.31
C GLY A 34 -4.93 11.83 -0.19
N VAL A 35 -4.77 10.70 0.51
CA VAL A 35 -5.38 9.42 0.13
C VAL A 35 -6.85 9.40 0.54
N GLU A 36 -7.73 9.31 -0.45
CA GLU A 36 -9.19 9.23 -0.23
C GLU A 36 -9.67 7.77 -0.17
N HIS A 37 -9.03 6.90 -0.95
CA HIS A 37 -9.41 5.50 -1.03
C HIS A 37 -8.22 4.58 -1.33
N VAL A 38 -8.25 3.39 -0.72
CA VAL A 38 -7.31 2.31 -0.99
C VAL A 38 -8.11 1.08 -1.36
N TRP A 39 -7.85 0.55 -2.56
CA TRP A 39 -8.29 -0.78 -2.94
C TRP A 39 -7.12 -1.74 -2.90
N ALA A 40 -7.38 -2.98 -2.48
CA ALA A 40 -6.37 -4.01 -2.40
C ALA A 40 -6.94 -5.36 -2.80
N ARG A 41 -6.13 -6.15 -3.51
CA ARG A 41 -6.43 -7.55 -3.83
C ARG A 41 -5.25 -8.44 -3.53
N THR A 42 -5.50 -9.39 -2.64
CA THR A 42 -4.53 -10.41 -2.27
C THR A 42 -4.47 -11.51 -3.32
N HIS A 43 -3.25 -11.92 -3.64
CA HIS A 43 -2.91 -13.13 -4.37
C HIS A 43 -1.90 -13.97 -3.59
N GLN A 44 -1.62 -15.18 -4.07
CA GLN A 44 -0.50 -15.95 -3.56
C GLN A 44 0.80 -15.26 -3.99
N GLY A 45 1.59 -14.77 -3.02
CA GLY A 45 2.89 -14.15 -3.29
C GLY A 45 2.88 -12.62 -3.39
N HIS A 46 1.72 -12.01 -3.61
CA HIS A 46 1.63 -10.55 -3.80
C HIS A 46 0.27 -9.97 -3.42
N ILE A 47 0.24 -8.65 -3.21
CA ILE A 47 -0.97 -7.84 -3.04
C ILE A 47 -0.91 -6.73 -4.08
N ASP A 48 -1.93 -6.67 -4.94
CA ASP A 48 -2.13 -5.54 -5.85
C ASP A 48 -2.87 -4.43 -5.11
N LEU A 49 -2.37 -3.19 -5.25
CA LEU A 49 -2.86 -2.01 -4.57
C LEU A 49 -3.25 -0.94 -5.58
N VAL A 50 -4.33 -0.23 -5.27
CA VAL A 50 -4.72 0.99 -5.98
C VAL A 50 -5.02 2.09 -4.97
N PHE A 51 -4.32 3.21 -5.08
CA PHE A 51 -4.53 4.40 -4.29
C PHE A 51 -5.23 5.47 -5.13
N PHE A 52 -6.26 6.08 -4.55
CA PHE A 52 -6.91 7.27 -5.10
C PHE A 52 -6.45 8.48 -4.29
N VAL A 53 -5.63 9.32 -4.91
CA VAL A 53 -4.88 10.38 -4.22
C VAL A 53 -5.25 11.76 -4.77
N LEU A 54 -5.57 12.69 -3.88
CA LEU A 54 -5.68 14.12 -4.19
C LEU A 54 -4.28 14.73 -4.12
N ALA A 55 -3.72 15.09 -5.27
CA ALA A 55 -2.44 15.76 -5.41
C ALA A 55 -2.44 16.68 -6.64
N GLU A 56 -1.48 17.60 -6.68
CA GLU A 56 -1.31 18.55 -7.79
C GLU A 56 -0.86 17.86 -9.09
N CYS A 57 -0.12 16.75 -8.97
CA CYS A 57 0.36 15.97 -10.10
C CYS A 57 0.55 14.49 -9.73
N GLU A 58 0.69 13.65 -10.75
CA GLU A 58 0.85 12.20 -10.59
C GLU A 58 2.12 11.81 -9.84
N ALA A 59 3.22 12.54 -10.04
CA ALA A 59 4.47 12.29 -9.33
C ALA A 59 4.32 12.47 -7.81
N ASN A 60 3.61 13.50 -7.37
CA ASN A 60 3.31 13.71 -5.95
C ASN A 60 2.39 12.61 -5.41
N ALA A 61 1.38 12.21 -6.19
CA ALA A 61 0.50 11.10 -5.80
C ALA A 61 1.26 9.77 -5.65
N LEU A 62 2.23 9.49 -6.53
CA LEU A 62 3.09 8.32 -6.47
C LEU A 62 3.94 8.32 -5.20
N LEU A 63 4.56 9.47 -4.87
CA LEU A 63 5.36 9.62 -3.66
C LEU A 63 4.52 9.44 -2.39
N SER A 64 3.31 10.00 -2.33
CA SER A 64 2.39 9.80 -1.20
C SER A 64 1.99 8.33 -1.05
N ALA A 65 1.58 7.65 -2.13
CA ALA A 65 1.21 6.24 -2.09
C ALA A 65 2.40 5.35 -1.65
N ARG A 66 3.62 5.68 -2.10
CA ARG A 66 4.85 5.00 -1.68
C ARG A 66 5.11 5.17 -0.19
N ALA A 67 4.97 6.40 0.32
CA ALA A 67 5.18 6.70 1.73
C ALA A 67 4.17 5.95 2.64
N VAL A 68 2.91 5.82 2.21
CA VAL A 68 1.92 4.97 2.92
C VAL A 68 2.37 3.52 2.96
N CYS A 69 2.81 2.96 1.83
CA CYS A 69 3.31 1.59 1.77
C CYS A 69 4.51 1.40 2.70
N GLU A 70 5.49 2.31 2.67
CA GLU A 70 6.68 2.25 3.53
C GLU A 70 6.33 2.32 5.02
N ARG A 71 5.37 3.16 5.42
CA ARG A 71 4.87 3.20 6.80
C ARG A 71 4.19 1.90 7.18
N ALA A 72 3.35 1.33 6.33
CA ALA A 72 2.69 0.07 6.60
C ALA A 72 3.67 -1.09 6.74
N LEU A 73 4.64 -1.21 5.82
CA LEU A 73 5.71 -2.20 5.90
C LEU A 73 6.54 -2.07 7.18
N SER A 74 6.69 -0.87 7.72
CA SER A 74 7.48 -0.60 8.92
C SER A 74 6.72 -0.84 10.23
N HIS A 75 5.40 -0.61 10.26
CA HIS A 75 4.62 -0.63 11.51
C HIS A 75 3.68 -1.82 11.64
N GLU A 76 3.34 -2.51 10.54
CA GLU A 76 2.35 -3.58 10.56
C GLU A 76 3.03 -4.95 10.62
N PRO A 77 2.89 -5.71 11.72
CA PRO A 77 3.50 -7.03 11.84
C PRO A 77 3.04 -8.01 10.76
N ALA A 78 1.79 -7.86 10.27
CA ALA A 78 1.25 -8.65 9.17
C ALA A 78 1.97 -8.41 7.84
N LEU A 79 2.68 -7.29 7.71
CA LEU A 79 3.44 -6.88 6.53
C LEU A 79 4.95 -7.01 6.70
N ALA A 80 5.45 -7.53 7.83
CA ALA A 80 6.87 -7.50 8.18
C ALA A 80 7.82 -8.19 7.17
N SER A 81 7.35 -9.20 6.44
CA SER A 81 8.10 -9.90 5.40
C SER A 81 7.77 -9.42 3.99
N TRP A 82 6.85 -8.47 3.85
CA TRP A 82 6.43 -7.93 2.57
C TRP A 82 7.37 -6.81 2.13
N GLN A 83 7.42 -6.57 0.82
CA GLN A 83 8.26 -5.55 0.21
C GLN A 83 7.51 -4.89 -0.94
N LEU A 84 7.80 -3.62 -1.19
CA LEU A 84 7.28 -2.93 -2.37
C LEU A 84 8.01 -3.43 -3.62
N SER A 85 7.26 -3.87 -4.63
CA SER A 85 7.81 -4.16 -5.96
C SER A 85 8.15 -2.85 -6.65
N ILE A 86 9.35 -2.77 -7.22
CA ILE A 86 9.80 -1.69 -8.08
C ILE A 86 9.19 -1.85 -9.48
#